data_AF-A0A528KVE9-F1
#
_entry.id   AF-A0A528KVE9-F1
#
_cell.length_a   1.000
_cell.length_b   1.000
_cell.length_c   1.000
_cell.angle_alpha   90.00
_cell.angle_beta   90.00
_cell.angle_gamma   90.00
#
_symmetry.space_group_name_H-M   'P 1'
#
loop_
_entity.id
_entity.type
_entity.pdbx_description
1 polymer ?
#
loop_
_entity_poly.entity_id
_entity_poly.type
_entity_poly.pdbx_seq_one_letter_code
_entity_poly.pdbx_strand_id
1 'polypeptide(L)'
;MQNYIDLHRHAAVRTALLDHPGVALRLMVAHAIVGSGLWTVRVEPQRAANEAIAASIAASKAQVTFAGTQREILALLGTLDEDGSVAGGSGDDFALASVFARLLALSDEDVGRILALVMAETLSAGSAIVEALGNQLGLDMRGWWQPDDAFFDLLRDRQVANEMLADIGGRHVADGNSSEKVKTQKKIIRDFLSGENGREPVDGWLPRWMAFPVSSYTGRGGFRTADQWAKVQMLFVSE
;
A
#
# COMPACT_ATOMS: atom_id res chain seq x y z
N MET A 1 -44.89 -18.05 1.33
CA MET A 1 -44.28 -19.38 1.54
C MET A 1 -42.78 -19.38 1.26
N GLN A 2 -42.31 -18.94 0.09
CA GLN A 2 -40.87 -18.93 -0.25
C GLN A 2 -39.97 -18.25 0.80
N ASN A 3 -40.26 -16.99 1.14
CA ASN A 3 -39.52 -16.25 2.17
C ASN A 3 -39.46 -16.96 3.53
N TYR A 4 -40.55 -17.64 3.93
CA TYR A 4 -40.58 -18.43 5.17
C TYR A 4 -39.57 -19.59 5.11
N ILE A 5 -39.52 -20.30 3.98
CA ILE A 5 -38.57 -21.40 3.76
C ILE A 5 -37.14 -20.86 3.75
N ASP A 6 -36.87 -19.79 3.01
CA ASP A 6 -35.53 -19.22 2.89
C ASP A 6 -34.99 -18.75 4.24
N LEU A 7 -35.81 -18.06 5.05
CA LEU A 7 -35.43 -17.59 6.38
C LEU A 7 -35.16 -18.75 7.35
N HIS A 8 -35.96 -19.81 7.33
CA HIS A 8 -35.71 -20.99 8.17
C HIS A 8 -34.45 -21.74 7.77
N ARG A 9 -34.20 -21.91 6.46
CA ARG A 9 -32.97 -22.54 5.95
C ARG A 9 -31.74 -21.71 6.31
N HIS A 10 -31.80 -20.39 6.09
CA HIS A 10 -30.76 -19.46 6.48
C HIS A 10 -30.47 -19.52 7.98
N ALA A 11 -31.51 -19.55 8.83
CA ALA A 11 -31.36 -19.65 10.28
C ALA A 11 -30.61 -20.93 10.72
N ALA A 12 -30.90 -22.07 10.09
CA ALA A 12 -30.17 -23.31 10.36
C ALA A 12 -28.70 -23.21 9.91
N VAL A 13 -28.45 -22.76 8.68
CA VAL A 13 -27.09 -22.65 8.12
C VAL A 13 -26.22 -21.69 8.93
N ARG A 14 -26.73 -20.50 9.27
CA ARG A 14 -25.96 -19.52 10.04
C ARG A 14 -25.61 -20.01 11.45
N THR A 15 -26.44 -20.89 12.02
CA THR A 15 -26.18 -21.47 13.35
C THR A 15 -25.08 -22.52 13.25
N ALA A 16 -25.18 -23.44 12.28
CA ALA A 16 -24.16 -24.45 12.05
C ALA A 16 -22.79 -23.84 11.69
N LEU A 17 -22.77 -22.74 10.92
CA LEU A 17 -21.54 -22.07 10.52
C LEU A 17 -20.67 -21.60 11.71
N LEU A 18 -21.27 -21.36 12.88
CA LEU A 18 -20.53 -20.94 14.09
C LEU A 18 -19.52 -21.99 14.55
N ASP A 19 -19.77 -23.28 14.27
CA ASP A 19 -18.88 -24.39 14.61
C ASP A 19 -17.83 -24.67 13.52
N HIS A 20 -17.82 -23.87 12.44
CA HIS A 20 -16.95 -24.05 11.27
C HIS A 20 -16.17 -22.77 10.89
N PRO A 21 -15.30 -22.24 11.76
CA PRO A 21 -14.59 -20.97 11.52
C PRO A 21 -13.69 -20.98 10.28
N GLY A 22 -13.08 -22.12 9.92
CA GLY A 22 -12.28 -22.24 8.69
C GLY A 22 -13.11 -22.15 7.40
N VAL A 23 -14.36 -22.63 7.45
CA VAL A 23 -15.34 -22.49 6.35
C VAL A 23 -15.82 -21.04 6.27
N ALA A 24 -16.11 -20.43 7.42
CA ALA A 24 -16.50 -19.02 7.50
C ALA A 24 -15.41 -18.10 6.94
N LEU A 25 -14.14 -18.31 7.28
CA LEU A 25 -13.01 -17.54 6.74
C LEU A 25 -12.94 -17.61 5.21
N ARG A 26 -13.05 -18.82 4.65
CA ARG A 26 -13.06 -19.01 3.18
C ARG A 26 -14.23 -18.32 2.51
N LEU A 27 -15.42 -18.32 3.13
CA LEU A 27 -16.57 -17.57 2.62
C LEU A 27 -16.36 -16.06 2.69
N MET A 28 -15.74 -15.54 3.76
CA MET A 28 -15.36 -14.13 3.87
C MET A 28 -14.38 -13.73 2.77
N VAL A 29 -13.37 -14.56 2.48
CA VAL A 29 -12.42 -14.33 1.38
C VAL A 29 -13.15 -14.33 0.03
N ALA A 30 -14.06 -15.28 -0.20
CA ALA A 30 -14.86 -15.32 -1.42
C ALA A 30 -15.71 -14.04 -1.59
N HIS A 31 -16.30 -13.53 -0.50
CA HIS A 31 -17.01 -12.26 -0.51
C HIS A 31 -16.10 -11.05 -0.77
N ALA A 32 -14.87 -11.05 -0.26
CA ALA A 32 -13.94 -9.96 -0.53
C ALA A 32 -13.47 -9.94 -2.00
N ILE A 33 -13.38 -11.10 -2.63
CA ILE A 33 -13.06 -11.28 -4.06
C ILE A 33 -14.24 -10.84 -4.93
N VAL A 34 -15.39 -11.49 -4.76
CA VAL A 34 -16.53 -11.38 -5.69
C VAL A 34 -17.52 -10.30 -5.28
N GLY A 35 -17.68 -10.04 -3.99
CA GLY A 35 -18.78 -9.27 -3.44
C GLY A 35 -20.06 -10.10 -3.20
N SER A 36 -21.10 -9.45 -2.73
CA SER A 36 -22.49 -9.93 -2.68
C SER A 36 -23.44 -8.75 -2.47
N GLY A 37 -24.75 -9.01 -2.39
CA GLY A 37 -25.73 -7.97 -2.07
C GLY A 37 -25.53 -7.27 -0.71
N LEU A 38 -24.82 -7.89 0.23
CA LEU A 38 -24.55 -7.31 1.57
C LEU A 38 -23.07 -7.01 1.82
N TRP A 39 -22.17 -7.45 0.95
CA TRP A 39 -20.74 -7.29 1.12
C TRP A 39 -20.14 -6.64 -0.12
N THR A 40 -19.69 -5.41 0.04
CA THR A 40 -19.00 -4.67 -1.02
C THR A 40 -17.58 -4.36 -0.57
N VAL A 41 -16.62 -4.82 -1.35
CA VAL A 41 -15.20 -4.52 -1.18
C VAL A 41 -14.73 -3.72 -2.39
N ARG A 42 -13.90 -2.72 -2.17
CA ARG A 42 -13.35 -1.86 -3.22
C ARG A 42 -11.83 -1.96 -3.21
N VAL A 43 -11.28 -2.18 -4.39
CA VAL A 43 -9.84 -2.09 -4.64
C VAL A 43 -9.41 -0.63 -4.54
N GLU A 44 -8.23 -0.38 -3.97
CA GLU A 44 -7.58 0.93 -4.04
C GLU A 44 -7.19 1.22 -5.49
N PRO A 45 -7.81 2.22 -6.15
CA PRO A 45 -7.57 2.47 -7.57
C PRO A 45 -6.15 2.98 -7.88
N GLN A 46 -5.37 3.34 -6.86
CA GLN A 46 -4.04 3.95 -6.99
C GLN A 46 -4.07 5.17 -7.94
N ARG A 47 -5.10 6.01 -7.80
CA ARG A 47 -5.32 7.13 -8.70
C ARG A 47 -4.25 8.21 -8.50
N ALA A 48 -3.29 8.25 -9.42
CA ALA A 48 -2.30 9.31 -9.49
C ALA A 48 -2.93 10.66 -9.88
N ALA A 49 -2.39 11.75 -9.33
CA ALA A 49 -2.85 13.12 -9.64
C ALA A 49 -2.39 13.60 -11.02
N ASN A 50 -1.34 13.00 -11.58
CA ASN A 50 -0.80 13.29 -12.91
C ASN A 50 -0.03 12.09 -13.46
N GLU A 51 0.32 12.15 -14.74
CA GLU A 51 1.01 11.10 -15.48
C GLU A 51 2.42 10.80 -14.95
N ALA A 52 3.16 11.82 -14.47
CA ALA A 52 4.49 11.62 -13.92
C ALA A 52 4.47 10.74 -12.67
N ILE A 53 3.49 10.94 -11.77
CA ILE A 53 3.28 10.08 -10.60
C ILE A 53 2.84 8.68 -11.06
N ALA A 54 1.93 8.58 -12.03
CA ALA A 54 1.47 7.30 -12.54
C ALA A 54 2.62 6.46 -13.11
N ALA A 55 3.48 7.07 -13.93
CA ALA A 55 4.64 6.42 -14.53
C ALA A 55 5.67 5.99 -13.46
N SER A 56 5.94 6.84 -12.47
CA SER A 56 6.84 6.53 -11.35
C SER A 56 6.36 5.30 -10.56
N ILE A 57 5.07 5.25 -10.21
CA ILE A 57 4.48 4.11 -9.49
C ILE A 57 4.46 2.85 -10.36
N ALA A 58 4.06 2.96 -11.63
CA ALA A 58 4.01 1.82 -12.56
C ALA A 58 5.39 1.17 -12.76
N ALA A 59 6.46 1.97 -12.78
CA ALA A 59 7.84 1.49 -12.89
C ALA A 59 8.44 1.04 -11.55
N SER A 60 7.73 1.23 -10.43
CA SER A 60 8.28 0.95 -9.11
C SER A 60 8.50 -0.56 -8.89
N LYS A 61 9.56 -0.88 -8.14
CA LYS A 61 9.85 -2.26 -7.74
C LYS A 61 8.67 -2.90 -6.99
N ALA A 62 8.02 -2.13 -6.11
CA ALA A 62 6.85 -2.61 -5.37
C ALA A 62 5.73 -3.08 -6.30
N GLN A 63 5.39 -2.29 -7.33
CA GLN A 63 4.32 -2.64 -8.27
C GLN A 63 4.69 -3.88 -9.12
N VAL A 64 5.93 -3.99 -9.58
CA VAL A 64 6.41 -5.15 -10.35
C VAL A 64 6.39 -6.42 -9.50
N THR A 65 6.88 -6.36 -8.26
CA THR A 65 6.86 -7.50 -7.33
C THR A 65 5.42 -7.92 -6.99
N PHE A 66 4.53 -6.95 -6.76
CA PHE A 66 3.13 -7.22 -6.44
C PHE A 66 2.40 -7.90 -7.61
N ALA A 67 2.58 -7.41 -8.84
CA ALA A 67 2.00 -8.00 -10.04
C ALA A 67 2.48 -9.44 -10.30
N GLY A 68 3.71 -9.78 -9.90
CA GLY A 68 4.19 -11.17 -9.91
C GLY A 68 3.38 -12.08 -8.99
N THR A 69 3.18 -11.63 -7.74
CA THR A 69 2.40 -12.38 -6.74
C THR A 69 0.93 -12.49 -7.14
N GLN A 70 0.36 -11.42 -7.70
CA GLN A 70 -1.02 -11.40 -8.17
C GLN A 70 -1.29 -12.50 -9.21
N ARG A 71 -0.40 -12.66 -10.20
CA ARG A 71 -0.52 -13.72 -11.22
C ARG A 71 -0.48 -15.13 -10.62
N GLU A 72 0.39 -15.37 -9.63
CA GLU A 72 0.41 -16.65 -8.92
C GLU A 72 -0.92 -16.94 -8.22
N ILE A 73 -1.51 -15.94 -7.57
CA ILE A 73 -2.79 -16.06 -6.87
C ILE A 73 -3.95 -16.28 -7.85
N LEU A 74 -3.98 -15.58 -8.98
CA LEU A 74 -4.96 -15.80 -10.05
C LEU A 74 -4.91 -17.24 -10.56
N ALA A 75 -3.71 -17.79 -10.75
CA ALA A 75 -3.54 -19.20 -11.12
C ALA A 75 -4.08 -20.17 -10.04
N LEU A 76 -3.89 -19.85 -8.74
CA LEU A 76 -4.47 -20.64 -7.64
C LEU A 76 -6.00 -20.57 -7.60
N LEU A 77 -6.61 -19.49 -8.07
CA LEU A 77 -8.07 -19.37 -8.19
C LEU A 77 -8.62 -20.02 -9.47
N GLY A 78 -7.76 -20.38 -10.42
CA GLY A 78 -8.15 -20.96 -11.70
C GLY A 78 -8.73 -19.95 -12.69
N THR A 79 -8.41 -18.66 -12.51
CA THR A 79 -8.80 -17.59 -13.43
C THR A 79 -7.79 -17.47 -14.57
N LEU A 80 -8.29 -17.30 -15.80
CA LEU A 80 -7.48 -17.19 -17.02
C LEU A 80 -7.13 -15.75 -17.41
N ASP A 81 -7.72 -14.76 -16.73
CA ASP A 81 -7.37 -13.35 -16.90
C ASP A 81 -6.19 -13.04 -15.97
N GLU A 82 -4.99 -12.95 -16.54
CA GLU A 82 -3.75 -12.76 -15.78
C GLU A 82 -3.49 -11.29 -15.38
N ASP A 83 -4.31 -10.34 -15.87
CA ASP A 83 -4.03 -8.90 -15.81
C ASP A 83 -5.04 -8.09 -14.98
N GLY A 84 -5.86 -8.75 -14.14
CA GLY A 84 -6.91 -8.12 -13.32
C GLY A 84 -6.64 -8.10 -11.81
N SER A 85 -7.32 -7.19 -11.09
CA SER A 85 -7.39 -7.26 -9.63
C SER A 85 -8.13 -8.52 -9.18
N VAL A 86 -7.69 -9.12 -8.08
CA VAL A 86 -8.36 -10.30 -7.52
C VAL A 86 -9.65 -9.91 -6.79
N ALA A 87 -9.68 -8.74 -6.15
CA ALA A 87 -10.86 -8.21 -5.48
C ALA A 87 -11.71 -7.27 -6.37
N GLY A 88 -12.94 -7.00 -5.90
CA GLY A 88 -13.84 -6.01 -6.50
C GLY A 88 -14.77 -6.54 -7.60
N GLY A 89 -15.11 -7.83 -7.55
CA GLY A 89 -16.07 -8.45 -8.48
C GLY A 89 -17.49 -7.87 -8.45
N SER A 90 -18.35 -8.36 -9.36
CA SER A 90 -19.70 -7.84 -9.61
C SER A 90 -20.76 -8.22 -8.56
N GLY A 91 -20.44 -9.12 -7.64
CA GLY A 91 -21.37 -9.67 -6.66
C GLY A 91 -22.31 -10.74 -7.22
N ASP A 92 -21.96 -11.39 -8.33
CA ASP A 92 -22.74 -12.50 -8.91
C ASP A 92 -22.75 -13.74 -8.00
N ASP A 93 -23.95 -14.29 -7.73
CA ASP A 93 -24.15 -15.40 -6.79
C ASP A 93 -23.43 -16.67 -7.24
N PHE A 94 -23.40 -16.95 -8.55
CA PHE A 94 -22.73 -18.14 -9.09
C PHE A 94 -21.21 -18.00 -9.03
N ALA A 95 -20.67 -16.83 -9.33
CA ALA A 95 -19.26 -16.50 -9.17
C ALA A 95 -18.82 -16.64 -7.71
N LEU A 96 -19.62 -16.13 -6.76
CA LEU A 96 -19.34 -16.27 -5.32
C LEU A 96 -19.28 -17.75 -4.90
N ALA A 97 -20.28 -18.54 -5.29
CA ALA A 97 -20.31 -19.98 -4.98
C ALA A 97 -19.12 -20.72 -5.63
N SER A 98 -18.71 -20.33 -6.83
CA SER A 98 -17.60 -20.93 -7.56
C SER A 98 -16.25 -20.65 -6.87
N VAL A 99 -15.99 -19.39 -6.50
CA VAL A 99 -14.78 -19.02 -5.74
C VAL A 99 -14.77 -19.68 -4.37
N PHE A 100 -15.90 -19.72 -3.67
CA PHE A 100 -16.00 -20.40 -2.38
C PHE A 100 -15.70 -21.90 -2.48
N ALA A 101 -16.26 -22.60 -3.47
CA ALA A 101 -15.96 -24.01 -3.72
C ALA A 101 -14.47 -24.23 -4.03
N ARG A 102 -13.84 -23.34 -4.80
CA ARG A 102 -12.40 -23.38 -5.06
C ARG A 102 -11.60 -23.23 -3.76
N LEU A 103 -11.91 -22.24 -2.92
CA LEU A 103 -11.23 -22.00 -1.65
C LEU A 103 -11.37 -23.17 -0.67
N LEU A 104 -12.50 -23.88 -0.67
CA LEU A 104 -12.69 -25.10 0.13
C LEU A 104 -11.74 -26.24 -0.26
N ALA A 105 -11.30 -26.29 -1.53
CA ALA A 105 -10.36 -27.30 -2.03
C ALA A 105 -8.89 -26.93 -1.81
N LEU A 106 -8.60 -25.69 -1.41
CA LEU A 106 -7.24 -25.20 -1.18
C LEU A 106 -6.79 -25.41 0.27
N SER A 107 -5.47 -25.51 0.44
CA SER A 107 -4.82 -25.56 1.75
C SER A 107 -5.07 -24.26 2.54
N ASP A 108 -4.98 -24.32 3.88
CA ASP A 108 -5.07 -23.12 4.71
C ASP A 108 -3.95 -22.11 4.40
N GLU A 109 -2.77 -22.62 4.00
CA GLU A 109 -1.64 -21.80 3.58
C GLU A 109 -1.99 -20.99 2.31
N ASP A 110 -2.52 -21.65 1.28
CA ASP A 110 -2.91 -20.99 0.05
C ASP A 110 -4.04 -19.98 0.26
N VAL A 111 -5.05 -20.33 1.08
CA VAL A 111 -6.12 -19.39 1.44
C VAL A 111 -5.56 -18.18 2.20
N GLY A 112 -4.56 -18.38 3.06
CA GLY A 112 -3.84 -17.30 3.74
C GLY A 112 -3.12 -16.37 2.77
N ARG A 113 -2.46 -16.91 1.74
CA ARG A 113 -1.81 -16.12 0.67
C ARG A 113 -2.82 -15.30 -0.14
N ILE A 114 -3.96 -15.91 -0.50
CA ILE A 114 -5.05 -15.23 -1.20
C ILE A 114 -5.62 -14.10 -0.35
N LEU A 115 -5.90 -14.36 0.92
CA LEU A 115 -6.39 -13.36 1.87
C LEU A 115 -5.41 -12.17 1.96
N ALA A 116 -4.10 -12.44 2.09
CA ALA A 116 -3.09 -11.38 2.19
C ALA A 116 -3.08 -10.49 0.94
N LEU A 117 -3.16 -11.07 -0.26
CA LEU A 117 -3.22 -10.31 -1.51
C LEU A 117 -4.51 -9.45 -1.58
N VAL A 118 -5.67 -10.05 -1.31
CA VAL A 118 -6.96 -9.34 -1.32
C VAL A 118 -6.97 -8.19 -0.32
N MET A 119 -6.40 -8.38 0.87
CA MET A 119 -6.24 -7.29 1.83
C MET A 119 -5.32 -6.21 1.28
N ALA A 120 -4.19 -6.56 0.67
CA ALA A 120 -3.26 -5.59 0.09
C ALA A 120 -3.89 -4.76 -1.04
N GLU A 121 -4.68 -5.36 -1.94
CA GLU A 121 -5.39 -4.65 -3.00
C GLU A 121 -6.44 -3.65 -2.47
N THR A 122 -6.94 -3.87 -1.25
CA THR A 122 -8.06 -3.11 -0.66
C THR A 122 -7.60 -2.12 0.42
N LEU A 123 -6.28 -2.02 0.66
CA LEU A 123 -5.70 -1.01 1.53
C LEU A 123 -5.79 0.37 0.88
N SER A 124 -6.58 1.26 1.48
CA SER A 124 -6.72 2.62 0.97
C SER A 124 -5.44 3.44 1.16
N ALA A 125 -4.95 4.05 0.08
CA ALA A 125 -3.71 4.79 0.06
C ALA A 125 -3.74 6.04 0.96
N GLY A 126 -2.69 6.20 1.79
CA GLY A 126 -2.57 7.30 2.75
C GLY A 126 -3.60 7.27 3.88
N SER A 127 -4.11 6.08 4.22
CA SER A 127 -4.88 5.83 5.42
C SER A 127 -3.96 5.53 6.61
N ALA A 128 -4.46 5.68 7.84
CA ALA A 128 -3.67 5.40 9.04
C ALA A 128 -3.29 3.92 9.18
N ILE A 129 -4.07 3.00 8.59
CA ILE A 129 -3.74 1.57 8.62
C ILE A 129 -2.51 1.25 7.77
N VAL A 130 -2.26 1.98 6.68
CA VAL A 130 -1.02 1.83 5.89
C VAL A 130 0.19 2.22 6.73
N GLU A 131 0.11 3.32 7.49
CA GLU A 131 1.18 3.73 8.39
C GLU A 131 1.42 2.72 9.51
N ALA A 132 0.34 2.21 10.12
CA ALA A 132 0.44 1.19 11.14
C ALA A 132 1.08 -0.10 10.61
N LEU A 133 0.69 -0.57 9.42
CA LEU A 133 1.25 -1.75 8.78
C LEU A 133 2.74 -1.55 8.41
N GLY A 134 3.11 -0.39 7.87
CA GLY A 134 4.51 -0.10 7.56
C GLY A 134 5.42 -0.20 8.78
N ASN A 135 4.98 0.35 9.93
CA ASN A 135 5.70 0.23 11.20
C ASN A 135 5.70 -1.21 11.75
N GLN A 136 4.53 -1.86 11.78
CA GLN A 136 4.37 -3.21 12.34
C GLN A 136 5.16 -4.27 11.58
N LEU A 137 5.24 -4.14 10.25
CA LEU A 137 6.01 -5.04 9.39
C LEU A 137 7.52 -4.73 9.37
N GLY A 138 7.96 -3.66 10.05
CA GLY A 138 9.35 -3.21 10.03
C GLY A 138 9.83 -2.86 8.62
N LEU A 139 8.97 -2.23 7.81
CA LEU A 139 9.25 -1.98 6.40
C LEU A 139 10.36 -0.94 6.21
N ASP A 140 11.50 -1.35 5.66
CA ASP A 140 12.54 -0.42 5.21
C ASP A 140 12.29 0.02 3.76
N MET A 141 11.86 1.28 3.60
CA MET A 141 11.54 1.86 2.29
C MET A 141 12.75 2.03 1.37
N ARG A 142 13.99 1.93 1.87
CA ARG A 142 15.19 1.89 1.01
C ARG A 142 15.19 0.70 0.04
N GLY A 143 14.52 -0.39 0.41
CA GLY A 143 14.38 -1.56 -0.46
C GLY A 143 13.32 -1.42 -1.56
N TRP A 144 12.48 -0.37 -1.49
CA TRP A 144 11.26 -0.21 -2.30
C TRP A 144 11.18 1.11 -3.06
N TRP A 145 11.93 2.13 -2.61
CA TRP A 145 11.88 3.47 -3.16
C TRP A 145 13.28 4.05 -3.32
N GLN A 146 13.44 4.81 -4.40
CA GLN A 146 14.59 5.67 -4.66
C GLN A 146 14.07 6.96 -5.31
N PRO A 147 14.73 8.11 -5.11
CA PRO A 147 14.30 9.35 -5.73
C PRO A 147 14.44 9.27 -7.24
N ASP A 148 13.39 9.68 -7.95
CA ASP A 148 13.36 9.78 -9.40
C ASP A 148 13.09 11.23 -9.85
N ASP A 149 12.97 11.44 -11.16
CA ASP A 149 12.70 12.77 -11.71
C ASP A 149 11.36 13.33 -11.24
N ALA A 150 10.33 12.48 -11.14
CA ALA A 150 9.01 12.89 -10.67
C ALA A 150 9.06 13.44 -9.23
N PHE A 151 9.78 12.77 -8.33
CA PHE A 151 9.99 13.25 -6.97
C PHE A 151 10.61 14.65 -6.94
N PHE A 152 11.72 14.84 -7.66
CA PHE A 152 12.40 16.13 -7.69
C PHE A 152 11.54 17.21 -8.34
N ASP A 153 10.77 16.92 -9.39
CA ASP A 153 9.90 17.91 -10.03
C ASP A 153 8.77 18.37 -9.11
N LEU A 154 8.24 17.48 -8.29
CA LEU A 154 7.18 17.77 -7.31
C LEU A 154 7.69 18.53 -6.07
N LEU A 155 8.98 18.44 -5.73
CA LEU A 155 9.57 19.14 -4.59
C LEU A 155 9.62 20.66 -4.80
N ARG A 156 8.59 21.42 -4.38
CA ARG A 156 8.52 22.87 -4.63
C ARG A 156 8.89 23.75 -3.45
N ASP A 157 8.80 23.23 -2.24
CA ASP A 157 9.09 23.98 -1.01
C ASP A 157 10.61 24.11 -0.80
N ARG A 158 11.10 25.35 -0.81
CA ARG A 158 12.52 25.67 -0.61
C ARG A 158 13.03 25.28 0.77
N GLN A 159 12.22 25.41 1.82
CA GLN A 159 12.64 25.01 3.16
C GLN A 159 12.77 23.49 3.24
N VAL A 160 11.80 22.75 2.69
CA VAL A 160 11.88 21.29 2.67
C VAL A 160 13.09 20.82 1.87
N ALA A 161 13.33 21.39 0.69
CA ALA A 161 14.51 21.04 -0.11
C ALA A 161 15.82 21.33 0.64
N ASN A 162 15.87 22.39 1.44
CA ASN A 162 17.03 22.71 2.25
C ASN A 162 17.23 21.72 3.41
N GLU A 163 16.15 21.28 4.07
CA GLU A 163 16.22 20.24 5.10
C GLU A 163 16.64 18.89 4.53
N MET A 164 16.14 18.50 3.34
CA MET A 164 16.60 17.31 2.63
C MET A 164 18.08 17.43 2.25
N LEU A 165 18.54 18.62 1.85
CA LEU A 165 19.96 18.87 1.60
C LEU A 165 20.78 18.73 2.90
N ALA A 166 20.24 19.12 4.05
CA ALA A 166 20.91 18.92 5.34
C ALA A 166 21.03 17.44 5.71
N ASP A 167 20.02 16.62 5.40
CA ASP A 167 20.06 15.16 5.63
C ASP A 167 21.18 14.48 4.82
N ILE A 168 21.50 15.00 3.63
CA ILE A 168 22.43 14.36 2.67
C ILE A 168 23.83 14.99 2.76
N GLY A 169 23.91 16.31 2.60
CA GLY A 169 25.17 17.05 2.53
C GLY A 169 25.61 17.68 3.85
N GLY A 170 24.84 17.47 4.92
CA GLY A 170 25.08 18.06 6.22
C GLY A 170 24.63 19.52 6.34
N ARG A 171 24.48 19.97 7.59
CA ARG A 171 23.93 21.29 7.93
C ARG A 171 24.73 22.45 7.35
N HIS A 172 26.06 22.33 7.30
CA HIS A 172 26.91 23.39 6.75
C HIS A 172 26.62 23.67 5.27
N VAL A 173 26.43 22.62 4.47
CA VAL A 173 26.10 22.76 3.05
C VAL A 173 24.69 23.33 2.88
N ALA A 174 23.73 22.88 3.70
CA ALA A 174 22.38 23.41 3.67
C ALA A 174 22.34 24.90 4.03
N ASP A 175 23.01 25.33 5.10
CA ASP A 175 23.06 26.73 5.54
C ASP A 175 23.66 27.64 4.46
N GLY A 176 24.78 27.20 3.84
CA GLY A 176 25.44 27.92 2.76
C GLY A 176 24.60 28.05 1.48
N ASN A 177 23.59 27.18 1.30
CA ASN A 177 22.67 27.20 0.16
C ASN A 177 21.23 27.60 0.56
N SER A 178 21.04 28.15 1.77
CA SER A 178 19.71 28.48 2.29
C SER A 178 19.00 29.55 1.45
N SER A 179 19.72 30.55 0.93
CA SER A 179 19.20 31.61 0.06
C SER A 179 19.04 31.20 -1.41
N GLU A 180 19.56 30.03 -1.79
CA GLU A 180 19.52 29.55 -3.17
C GLU A 180 18.10 29.19 -3.63
N LYS A 181 17.89 29.23 -4.94
CA LYS A 181 16.63 28.77 -5.55
C LYS A 181 16.46 27.27 -5.30
N VAL A 182 15.22 26.82 -5.15
CA VAL A 182 14.90 25.38 -4.95
C VAL A 182 15.51 24.50 -6.05
N LYS A 183 15.58 24.99 -7.30
CA LYS A 183 16.24 24.27 -8.41
C LYS A 183 17.73 24.03 -8.15
N THR A 184 18.45 25.00 -7.59
CA THR A 184 19.86 24.85 -7.22
C THR A 184 19.99 23.80 -6.12
N GLN A 185 19.15 23.86 -5.08
CA GLN A 185 19.18 22.90 -3.97
C GLN A 185 18.88 21.46 -4.44
N LYS A 186 17.89 21.26 -5.31
CA LYS A 186 17.62 19.95 -5.95
C LYS A 186 18.83 19.42 -6.73
N LYS A 187 19.51 20.30 -7.47
CA LYS A 187 20.71 19.92 -8.21
C LYS A 187 21.80 19.43 -7.25
N ILE A 188 22.05 20.17 -6.17
CA ILE A 188 23.05 19.78 -5.17
C ILE A 188 22.68 18.43 -4.53
N ILE A 189 21.41 18.21 -4.20
CA ILE A 189 20.92 16.91 -3.70
C ILE A 189 21.25 15.81 -4.70
N ARG A 190 20.90 15.98 -5.99
CA ARG A 190 21.20 15.00 -7.03
C ARG A 190 22.71 14.74 -7.15
N ASP A 191 23.52 15.79 -7.11
CA ASP A 191 24.98 15.66 -7.18
C ASP A 191 25.54 14.82 -6.03
N PHE A 192 24.99 14.94 -4.81
CA PHE A 192 25.38 14.06 -3.70
C PHE A 192 24.93 12.62 -3.91
N LEU A 193 23.73 12.40 -4.45
CA LEU A 193 23.22 11.05 -4.69
C LEU A 193 23.97 10.34 -5.83
N SER A 194 24.48 11.07 -6.83
CA SER A 194 25.25 10.51 -7.95
C SER A 194 26.77 10.54 -7.74
N GLY A 195 27.27 11.18 -6.68
CA GLY A 195 28.71 11.39 -6.49
C GLY A 195 29.33 12.32 -7.53
N GLU A 196 28.55 13.24 -8.08
CA GLU A 196 28.98 14.18 -9.12
C GLU A 196 29.47 15.50 -8.54
N ASN A 197 30.14 16.30 -9.38
CA ASN A 197 30.61 17.65 -9.04
C ASN A 197 31.52 17.67 -7.78
N GLY A 198 32.34 16.64 -7.62
CA GLY A 198 33.34 16.52 -6.54
C GLY A 198 32.77 16.13 -5.18
N ARG A 199 31.56 15.56 -5.15
CA ARG A 199 30.90 15.11 -3.92
C ARG A 199 31.08 13.60 -3.74
N GLU A 200 31.22 13.16 -2.50
CA GLU A 200 31.17 11.74 -2.18
C GLU A 200 29.73 11.24 -2.36
N PRO A 201 29.52 10.10 -3.04
CA PRO A 201 28.19 9.55 -3.26
C PRO A 201 27.56 9.15 -1.92
N VAL A 202 26.31 9.54 -1.72
CA VAL A 202 25.51 9.18 -0.55
C VAL A 202 24.49 8.12 -0.94
N ASP A 203 24.79 6.87 -0.59
CA ASP A 203 23.89 5.74 -0.81
C ASP A 203 22.86 5.60 0.32
N GLY A 204 21.68 5.09 -0.02
CA GLY A 204 20.66 4.72 0.97
C GLY A 204 20.02 5.89 1.71
N TRP A 205 20.16 7.13 1.20
CA TRP A 205 19.39 8.26 1.71
C TRP A 205 17.89 7.99 1.53
N LEU A 206 17.15 8.21 2.61
CA LEU A 206 15.69 8.09 2.64
C LEU A 206 15.11 9.38 3.22
N PRO A 207 14.24 10.09 2.48
CA PRO A 207 13.56 11.25 3.03
C PRO A 207 12.71 10.87 4.24
N ARG A 208 12.60 11.78 5.21
CA ARG A 208 11.76 11.60 6.42
C ARG A 208 10.29 11.28 6.09
N TRP A 209 9.82 11.72 4.92
CA TRP A 209 8.49 11.43 4.39
C TRP A 209 8.26 9.98 3.96
N MET A 210 9.33 9.27 3.60
CA MET A 210 9.28 7.89 3.12
C MET A 210 9.62 6.88 4.23
N ALA A 211 10.04 7.33 5.41
CA ALA A 211 10.40 6.43 6.50
C ALA A 211 9.15 5.91 7.24
N PHE A 212 9.28 4.74 7.86
CA PHE A 212 8.41 4.27 8.93
C PHE A 212 9.24 4.22 10.24
N PRO A 213 8.87 4.96 11.31
CA PRO A 213 7.78 5.92 11.36
C PRO A 213 8.04 7.17 10.52
N VAL A 214 6.98 7.67 9.91
CA VAL A 214 7.02 8.86 9.06
C VAL A 214 7.18 10.12 9.90
N SER A 215 7.94 11.09 9.39
CA SER A 215 8.05 12.42 10.03
C SER A 215 8.09 13.57 9.02
N SER A 216 7.66 14.74 9.49
CA SER A 216 7.62 15.97 8.69
C SER A 216 8.97 16.69 8.71
N TYR A 217 9.32 17.33 7.59
CA TYR A 217 10.48 18.22 7.50
C TYR A 217 10.29 19.58 8.19
N THR A 218 9.04 20.01 8.39
CA THR A 218 8.75 21.32 8.98
C THR A 218 7.65 21.19 10.03
N GLY A 219 7.66 22.10 11.02
CA GLY A 219 6.61 22.20 12.04
C GLY A 219 5.32 22.86 11.55
N ARG A 220 5.19 23.21 10.27
CA ARG A 220 4.00 23.87 9.71
C ARG A 220 2.78 22.95 9.61
N GLY A 221 2.97 21.63 9.80
CA GLY A 221 1.94 20.64 9.55
C GLY A 221 1.62 20.49 8.05
N GLY A 222 0.53 19.79 7.73
CA GLY A 222 0.02 19.66 6.37
C GLY A 222 0.59 18.48 5.58
N PHE A 223 1.47 17.67 6.18
CA PHE A 223 1.87 16.39 5.60
C PHE A 223 0.97 15.28 6.12
N ARG A 224 -0.11 15.02 5.39
CA ARG A 224 -1.20 14.09 5.76
C ARG A 224 -0.69 12.74 6.26
N THR A 225 0.36 12.18 5.65
CA THR A 225 0.93 10.88 6.03
C THR A 225 1.41 10.87 7.49
N ALA A 226 2.16 11.90 7.91
CA ALA A 226 2.56 12.05 9.31
C ALA A 226 1.37 12.25 10.24
N ASP A 227 0.35 13.01 9.81
CA ASP A 227 -0.87 13.21 10.60
C ASP A 227 -1.65 11.89 10.78
N GLN A 228 -1.62 10.97 9.81
CA GLN A 228 -2.27 9.67 9.91
C GLN A 228 -1.55 8.75 10.89
N TRP A 229 -0.22 8.69 10.84
CA TRP A 229 0.56 7.93 11.83
C TRP A 229 0.32 8.45 13.24
N ALA A 230 0.34 9.78 13.43
CA ALA A 230 0.14 10.40 14.73
C ALA A 230 -1.18 10.02 15.41
N LYS A 231 -2.25 9.75 14.64
CA LYS A 231 -3.56 9.31 15.17
C LYS A 231 -3.54 7.92 15.78
N VAL A 232 -2.71 7.03 15.26
CA VAL A 232 -2.78 5.60 15.58
C VAL A 232 -1.54 5.09 16.30
N GLN A 233 -0.43 5.83 16.31
CA GLN A 233 0.84 5.37 16.88
C GLN A 233 0.70 4.83 18.31
N MET A 234 -0.12 5.48 19.15
CA MET A 234 -0.35 5.05 20.54
C MET A 234 -0.97 3.67 20.69
N LEU A 235 -1.61 3.13 19.63
CA LEU A 235 -2.17 1.79 19.61
C LEU A 235 -1.11 0.71 19.33
N PHE A 236 0.07 1.11 18.84
CA PHE A 236 1.13 0.23 18.37
C PHE A 236 2.47 0.43 19.10
N VAL A 237 2.54 1.35 20.07
CA VAL A 237 3.66 1.41 21.01
C VAL A 237 3.45 0.28 22.02
N SER A 238 4.39 -0.67 22.06
CA SER A 238 4.42 -1.69 23.12
C SER A 238 4.71 -1.01 24.46
N GLU A 239 3.97 -1.37 25.52
CA GLU A 239 4.36 -1.05 26.90
C GLU A 239 5.72 -1.67 27.26
#